data_AF-A0AAV2SQG9-F1
#
_entry.id   AF-A0AAV2SQG9-F1
#
_cell.length_a   1.000
_cell.length_b   1.000
_cell.length_c   1.000
_cell.angle_alpha   90.00
_cell.angle_beta   90.00
_cell.angle_gamma   90.00
#
_symmetry.space_group_name_H-M   'P 1'
#
loop_
_entity.id
_entity.type
_entity.pdbx_description
1 polymer ?
#
loop_
_entity_poly.entity_id
_entity_poly.type
_entity_poly.pdbx_seq_one_letter_code
_entity_poly.pdbx_strand_id
1 'polypeptide(L)'
;VFPYHDVSLEKTNFPKRFPFSLMVPKVYSQVKRYISACLEFSEDLHLSETEKEDMVRKSTNLLLTRTLGGCLASLIKRPGLGLLQLIQITINTMHLEHANVLLENYVTRLTGSGSDSSGLGNLQGKMMFKDIRGEAEEQIYTALRLKLDEFLELASYDWMLAEVKGHSSSYVTDLIAFLSSTFTAFTNLP
;
A
#
# COMPACT_ATOMS: atom_id res chain seq x y z
N VAL A 1 -9.06 -0.54 -16.54
CA VAL A 1 -9.09 0.71 -15.73
C VAL A 1 -9.33 0.33 -14.28
N PHE A 2 -8.61 0.96 -13.34
CA PHE A 2 -8.83 0.75 -11.90
C PHE A 2 -10.10 1.51 -11.47
N PRO A 3 -11.11 0.84 -10.88
CA PRO A 3 -12.33 1.52 -10.45
C PRO A 3 -12.03 2.30 -9.17
N TYR A 4 -12.04 3.63 -9.27
CA TYR A 4 -11.93 4.52 -8.12
C TYR A 4 -12.89 5.68 -8.31
N HIS A 5 -13.71 5.93 -7.29
CA HIS A 5 -14.72 6.98 -7.30
C HIS A 5 -14.57 7.80 -6.02
N ASP A 6 -14.36 9.10 -6.18
CA ASP A 6 -14.25 10.06 -5.10
C ASP A 6 -14.95 11.34 -5.52
N VAL A 7 -16.10 11.62 -4.88
CA VAL A 7 -16.96 12.77 -5.18
C VAL A 7 -16.25 14.10 -4.93
N SER A 8 -15.32 14.14 -3.97
CA SER A 8 -14.54 15.35 -3.69
C SER A 8 -13.54 15.61 -4.81
N LEU A 9 -12.83 14.56 -5.25
CA LEU A 9 -11.87 14.64 -6.35
C LEU A 9 -12.56 14.94 -7.69
N GLU A 10 -13.79 14.46 -7.88
CA GLU A 10 -14.58 14.75 -9.08
C GLU A 10 -14.87 16.24 -9.25
N LYS A 11 -15.14 16.94 -8.13
CA LYS A 11 -15.39 18.38 -8.09
C LYS A 11 -14.14 19.25 -8.26
N THR A 12 -12.94 18.70 -8.13
CA THR A 12 -11.69 19.46 -8.30
C THR A 12 -11.35 19.71 -9.77
N ASN A 13 -10.71 20.85 -10.05
CA ASN A 13 -10.17 21.16 -11.37
C ASN A 13 -8.92 20.31 -11.67
N PHE A 14 -8.61 20.13 -12.96
CA PHE A 14 -7.37 19.48 -13.36
C PHE A 14 -6.15 20.38 -13.09
N PRO A 15 -4.97 19.79 -12.77
CA PRO A 15 -4.69 18.36 -12.66
C PRO A 15 -5.17 17.76 -11.33
N LYS A 16 -5.90 16.64 -11.41
CA LYS A 16 -6.39 15.88 -10.26
C LYS A 16 -5.26 15.05 -9.64
N ARG A 17 -5.19 15.01 -8.32
CA ARG A 17 -4.23 14.18 -7.56
C ARG A 17 -4.96 13.03 -6.89
N PHE A 18 -4.55 11.81 -7.20
CA PHE A 18 -5.06 10.62 -6.53
C PHE A 18 -4.27 10.36 -5.24
N PRO A 19 -4.89 9.78 -4.21
CA PRO A 19 -4.22 9.47 -2.94
C PRO A 19 -3.20 8.31 -3.07
N PHE A 20 -3.34 7.49 -4.12
CA PHE A 20 -2.42 6.39 -4.42
C PHE A 20 -1.50 6.71 -5.60
N SER A 21 -0.36 6.04 -5.60
CA SER A 21 0.58 6.07 -6.72
C SER A 21 0.15 5.15 -7.87
N LEU A 22 0.83 5.27 -9.02
CA LEU A 22 0.64 4.43 -10.20
C LEU A 22 0.81 2.91 -9.95
N MET A 23 1.42 2.54 -8.82
CA MET A 23 1.58 1.16 -8.40
C MET A 23 0.22 0.45 -8.23
N VAL A 24 -0.78 1.09 -7.62
CA VAL A 24 -2.11 0.50 -7.38
C VAL A 24 -2.81 0.08 -8.68
N PRO A 25 -3.05 0.98 -9.65
CA PRO A 25 -3.74 0.61 -10.88
C PRO A 25 -2.94 -0.40 -11.74
N LYS A 26 -1.60 -0.32 -11.71
CA LYS A 26 -0.74 -1.28 -12.43
C LYS A 26 -0.83 -2.68 -11.84
N VAL A 27 -0.72 -2.82 -10.52
CA VAL A 27 -0.84 -4.11 -9.83
C VAL A 27 -2.23 -4.69 -10.04
N TYR A 28 -3.29 -3.90 -9.85
CA TYR A 28 -4.66 -4.35 -10.11
C TYR A 28 -4.85 -4.87 -11.54
N SER A 29 -4.39 -4.11 -12.53
CA SER A 29 -4.49 -4.52 -13.94
C SER A 29 -3.70 -5.78 -14.23
N GLN A 30 -2.51 -5.94 -13.63
CA GLN A 30 -1.67 -7.11 -13.83
C GLN A 30 -2.29 -8.36 -13.21
N VAL A 31 -2.87 -8.25 -12.01
CA VAL A 31 -3.56 -9.37 -11.36
C VAL A 31 -4.80 -9.77 -12.15
N LYS A 32 -5.59 -8.82 -12.66
CA LYS A 32 -6.72 -9.14 -13.55
C LYS A 32 -6.28 -9.89 -14.81
N ARG A 33 -5.19 -9.44 -15.44
CA ARG A 33 -4.64 -10.10 -16.63
C ARG A 33 -4.18 -11.53 -16.30
N TYR A 34 -3.54 -11.73 -15.15
CA TYR A 34 -3.16 -13.06 -14.68
C TYR A 34 -4.38 -13.96 -14.47
N ILE A 35 -5.42 -13.49 -13.77
CA ILE A 35 -6.67 -14.23 -13.58
C ILE A 35 -7.27 -14.66 -14.92
N SER A 36 -7.32 -13.74 -15.89
CA SER A 36 -7.87 -14.02 -17.23
C SER A 36 -7.05 -15.10 -17.94
N ALA A 37 -5.72 -15.01 -17.89
CA ALA A 37 -4.83 -15.99 -18.48
C ALA A 37 -4.94 -17.37 -17.82
N CYS A 38 -5.13 -17.43 -16.49
CA CYS A 38 -5.38 -18.69 -15.79
C CYS A 38 -6.69 -19.35 -16.25
N LEU A 39 -7.74 -18.56 -16.51
CA LEU A 39 -9.00 -19.07 -17.01
C LEU A 39 -8.87 -19.56 -18.46
N GLU A 40 -8.28 -18.76 -19.35
CA GLU A 40 -8.01 -19.13 -20.75
C GLU A 40 -7.21 -20.43 -20.84
N PHE A 41 -6.17 -20.57 -20.00
CA PHE A 41 -5.39 -21.81 -19.91
C PHE A 41 -6.22 -23.02 -19.42
N SER A 42 -7.25 -22.79 -18.61
CA SER A 42 -8.10 -23.87 -18.08
C SER A 42 -9.14 -24.39 -19.06
N GLU A 43 -9.45 -23.62 -20.10
CA GLU A 43 -10.40 -24.02 -21.15
C GLU A 43 -9.89 -25.26 -21.91
N ASP A 44 -8.58 -25.35 -22.12
CA ASP A 44 -7.92 -26.46 -22.81
C ASP A 44 -7.76 -27.73 -21.94
N LEU A 45 -8.01 -27.64 -20.63
CA LEU A 45 -7.78 -28.74 -19.68
C LEU A 45 -8.99 -29.67 -19.46
N HIS A 46 -10.11 -29.42 -20.15
CA HIS A 46 -11.37 -30.18 -19.99
C HIS A 46 -11.85 -30.31 -18.53
N LEU A 47 -11.55 -29.31 -17.69
CA LEU A 47 -11.96 -29.28 -16.28
C LEU A 47 -13.44 -28.94 -16.14
N SER A 48 -14.07 -29.42 -15.05
CA SER A 48 -15.39 -28.93 -14.64
C SER A 48 -15.32 -27.46 -14.21
N GLU A 49 -16.44 -26.74 -14.29
CA GLU A 49 -16.50 -25.32 -13.89
C GLU A 49 -16.07 -25.10 -12.43
N THR A 50 -16.40 -26.03 -11.54
CA THR A 50 -15.95 -26.01 -10.14
C THR A 50 -14.43 -26.18 -9.98
N GLU A 51 -13.81 -27.03 -10.81
CA GLU A 51 -12.35 -27.22 -10.79
C GLU A 51 -11.61 -26.02 -11.39
N LYS A 52 -12.18 -25.40 -12.44
CA LYS A 52 -11.65 -24.15 -13.01
C LYS A 52 -11.68 -23.04 -11.97
N GLU A 53 -12.80 -22.87 -11.25
CA GLU A 53 -12.89 -21.87 -10.18
C GLU A 53 -11.83 -22.09 -9.11
N ASP A 54 -11.74 -23.32 -8.59
CA ASP A 54 -10.77 -23.66 -7.55
C ASP A 54 -9.32 -23.41 -8.01
N MET A 55 -9.00 -23.77 -9.25
CA MET A 55 -7.68 -23.54 -9.85
C MET A 55 -7.36 -22.04 -9.97
N VAL A 56 -8.28 -21.24 -10.51
CA VAL A 56 -8.11 -19.78 -10.67
C VAL A 56 -7.95 -19.11 -9.30
N ARG A 57 -8.75 -19.53 -8.32
CA ARG A 57 -8.72 -18.98 -6.96
C ARG A 57 -7.43 -19.32 -6.23
N LYS A 58 -7.01 -20.60 -6.25
CA LYS A 58 -5.74 -21.05 -5.65
C LYS A 58 -4.53 -20.38 -6.29
N SER A 59 -4.49 -20.33 -7.63
CA SER A 59 -3.38 -19.70 -8.36
C SER A 59 -3.32 -18.19 -8.12
N THR A 60 -4.47 -17.51 -8.05
CA THR A 60 -4.54 -16.07 -7.71
C THR A 60 -4.11 -15.81 -6.28
N ASN A 61 -4.53 -16.65 -5.33
CA ASN A 61 -4.08 -16.58 -3.95
C ASN A 61 -2.57 -16.76 -3.84
N LEU A 62 -1.99 -17.72 -4.56
CA LEU A 62 -0.54 -17.93 -4.59
C LEU A 62 0.19 -16.71 -5.16
N LEU A 63 -0.31 -16.12 -6.26
CA LEU A 63 0.27 -14.90 -6.83
C LEU A 63 0.24 -13.76 -5.80
N LEU A 64 -0.90 -13.54 -5.15
CA LEU A 64 -1.09 -12.46 -4.18
C LEU A 64 -0.21 -12.67 -2.94
N THR A 65 -0.32 -13.81 -2.27
CA THR A 65 0.33 -14.02 -0.96
C THR A 65 1.82 -14.28 -1.10
N ARG A 66 2.24 -15.12 -2.05
CA ARG A 66 3.66 -15.51 -2.19
C ARG A 66 4.45 -14.51 -3.02
N THR A 67 3.94 -14.12 -4.18
CA THR A 67 4.72 -13.28 -5.12
C THR A 67 4.59 -11.81 -4.76
N LEU A 68 3.38 -11.27 -4.79
CA LEU A 68 3.16 -9.85 -4.49
C LEU A 68 3.49 -9.53 -3.03
N GLY A 69 3.08 -10.37 -2.08
CA GLY A 69 3.45 -10.24 -0.67
C GLY A 69 4.96 -10.23 -0.45
N GLY A 70 5.69 -11.17 -1.07
CA GLY A 70 7.15 -11.21 -1.02
C GLY A 70 7.81 -9.96 -1.63
N CYS A 71 7.32 -9.49 -2.77
CA CYS A 71 7.81 -8.25 -3.39
C CYS A 71 7.60 -7.03 -2.49
N LEU A 72 6.45 -6.92 -1.82
CA LEU A 72 6.16 -5.82 -0.91
C LEU A 72 7.00 -5.87 0.36
N ALA A 73 7.12 -7.06 0.97
CA ALA A 73 7.97 -7.26 2.14
C ALA A 73 9.43 -6.88 1.85
N SER A 74 9.94 -7.26 0.66
CA SER A 74 11.27 -6.85 0.22
C SER A 74 11.37 -5.35 -0.07
N LEU A 75 10.33 -4.76 -0.68
CA LEU A 75 10.30 -3.33 -0.99
C LEU A 75 10.38 -2.48 0.28
N ILE A 76 9.56 -2.79 1.30
CA ILE A 76 9.53 -1.99 2.53
C ILE A 76 10.86 -2.09 3.30
N LYS A 77 11.56 -3.23 3.25
CA LYS A 77 12.87 -3.45 3.89
C LYS A 77 14.05 -2.94 3.07
N ARG A 78 13.81 -2.32 1.90
CA ARG A 78 14.89 -1.89 1.00
C ARG A 78 15.67 -0.71 1.59
N PRO A 79 17.01 -0.79 1.70
CA PRO A 79 17.81 0.33 2.16
C PRO A 79 17.66 1.54 1.22
N GLY A 80 17.66 2.75 1.79
CA GLY A 80 17.48 3.99 1.03
C GLY A 80 16.04 4.31 0.63
N LEU A 81 15.06 3.52 1.06
CA LEU A 81 13.65 3.88 0.92
C LEU A 81 13.30 5.03 1.87
N GLY A 82 12.87 6.17 1.32
CA GLY A 82 12.57 7.36 2.11
C GLY A 82 11.26 7.24 2.90
N LEU A 83 11.13 8.01 3.99
CA LEU A 83 9.94 8.04 4.85
C LEU A 83 8.64 8.30 4.07
N LEU A 84 8.64 9.28 3.16
CA LEU A 84 7.47 9.59 2.33
C LEU A 84 7.12 8.44 1.37
N GLN A 85 8.11 7.67 0.91
CA GLN A 85 7.88 6.51 0.05
C GLN A 85 7.26 5.36 0.85
N LEU A 86 7.71 5.13 2.08
CA LEU A 86 7.09 4.18 3.00
C LEU A 86 5.62 4.55 3.28
N ILE A 87 5.35 5.81 3.62
CA ILE A 87 3.98 6.32 3.82
C ILE A 87 3.13 6.09 2.56
N GLN A 88 3.65 6.40 1.37
CA GLN A 88 2.92 6.17 0.13
C GLN A 88 2.68 4.68 -0.15
N ILE A 89 3.62 3.79 0.20
CA ILE A 89 3.43 2.34 0.10
C ILE A 89 2.30 1.90 1.03
N THR A 90 2.26 2.40 2.27
CA THR A 90 1.17 2.12 3.23
C THR A 90 -0.20 2.56 2.68
N ILE A 91 -0.28 3.76 2.10
CA ILE A 91 -1.51 4.21 1.44
C ILE A 91 -1.87 3.30 0.26
N ASN A 92 -0.89 2.93 -0.57
CA ASN A 92 -1.12 2.03 -1.70
C ASN A 92 -1.63 0.65 -1.25
N THR A 93 -1.13 0.08 -0.15
CA THR A 93 -1.60 -1.22 0.35
C THR A 93 -3.04 -1.16 0.84
N MET A 94 -3.49 -0.04 1.42
CA MET A 94 -4.91 0.17 1.72
C MET A 94 -5.78 0.13 0.46
N HIS A 95 -5.37 0.83 -0.59
CA HIS A 95 -6.13 0.83 -1.84
C HIS A 95 -6.09 -0.54 -2.55
N LEU A 96 -4.98 -1.27 -2.45
CA LEU A 96 -4.88 -2.66 -2.93
C LEU A 96 -5.73 -3.63 -2.11
N GLU A 97 -5.88 -3.39 -0.81
CA GLU A 97 -6.80 -4.13 0.05
C GLU A 97 -8.24 -3.98 -0.45
N HIS A 98 -8.68 -2.76 -0.76
CA HIS A 98 -9.99 -2.51 -1.38
C HIS A 98 -10.08 -3.11 -2.79
N ALA A 99 -9.00 -3.03 -3.57
CA ALA A 99 -8.94 -3.64 -4.89
C ALA A 99 -9.14 -5.16 -4.85
N ASN A 100 -8.80 -5.81 -3.74
CA ASN A 100 -8.98 -7.24 -3.55
C ASN A 100 -10.46 -7.65 -3.62
N VAL A 101 -11.36 -6.85 -3.05
CA VAL A 101 -12.81 -7.08 -3.15
C VAL A 101 -13.29 -6.99 -4.61
N LEU A 102 -12.70 -6.07 -5.38
CA LEU A 102 -13.00 -5.94 -6.81
C LEU A 102 -12.46 -7.11 -7.63
N LEU A 103 -11.32 -7.69 -7.22
CA LEU A 103 -10.74 -8.88 -7.84
C LEU A 103 -11.55 -10.13 -7.51
N GLU A 104 -12.04 -10.26 -6.28
CA GLU A 104 -12.95 -11.34 -5.87
C GLU A 104 -14.20 -11.36 -6.75
N ASN A 105 -14.89 -10.21 -6.85
CA ASN A 105 -16.05 -10.06 -7.73
C ASN A 105 -15.73 -10.35 -9.20
N TYR A 106 -14.50 -10.06 -9.63
CA TYR A 106 -14.06 -10.36 -10.99
C TYR A 106 -13.87 -11.86 -11.23
N VAL A 107 -13.27 -12.58 -10.27
CA VAL A 107 -13.14 -14.05 -10.32
C VAL A 107 -14.53 -14.69 -10.36
N THR A 108 -15.43 -14.35 -9.44
CA THR A 108 -16.79 -14.91 -9.39
C THR A 108 -17.58 -14.67 -10.68
N ARG A 109 -17.46 -13.47 -11.27
CA ARG A 109 -18.13 -13.15 -12.55
C ARG A 109 -17.59 -13.97 -13.72
N LEU A 110 -16.30 -14.27 -13.71
CA LEU A 110 -15.66 -15.03 -14.78
C LEU A 110 -15.96 -16.53 -14.68
N THR A 111 -16.03 -17.08 -13.47
CA THR A 111 -16.25 -18.52 -13.25
C THR A 111 -17.72 -18.91 -13.21
N GLY A 112 -18.65 -17.95 -13.34
CA GLY A 112 -20.09 -18.21 -13.41
C GLY A 112 -20.70 -18.69 -12.08
N SER A 113 -19.96 -18.62 -10.98
CA SER A 113 -20.37 -19.13 -9.68
C SER A 113 -21.50 -18.28 -9.12
N GLY A 114 -22.70 -18.88 -9.02
CA GLY A 114 -23.78 -18.32 -8.20
C GLY A 114 -23.33 -18.17 -6.74
N SER A 115 -24.10 -17.41 -5.96
CA SER A 115 -23.87 -17.09 -4.54
C SER A 115 -23.61 -18.27 -3.58
N ASP A 116 -23.64 -19.51 -4.06
CA ASP A 116 -23.39 -20.75 -3.33
C ASP A 116 -21.92 -21.20 -3.28
N SER A 117 -20.97 -20.42 -3.84
CA SER A 117 -19.51 -20.70 -3.77
C SER A 117 -18.87 -20.52 -2.38
N SER A 118 -19.67 -20.58 -1.32
CA SER A 118 -19.29 -20.37 0.09
C SER A 118 -18.26 -21.39 0.62
N GLY A 119 -18.05 -22.51 -0.09
CA GLY A 119 -17.05 -23.53 0.27
C GLY A 119 -15.62 -23.25 -0.22
N LEU A 120 -15.40 -22.39 -1.23
CA LEU A 120 -14.08 -22.26 -1.87
C LEU A 120 -13.13 -21.24 -1.23
N GLY A 121 -13.57 -20.49 -0.21
CA GLY A 121 -12.75 -19.54 0.54
C GLY A 121 -12.41 -18.25 -0.24
N ASN A 122 -12.47 -17.09 0.40
CA ASN A 122 -12.20 -15.81 -0.28
C ASN A 122 -10.72 -15.64 -0.62
N LEU A 123 -10.42 -14.69 -1.52
CA LEU A 123 -9.05 -14.25 -1.80
C LEU A 123 -8.35 -13.79 -0.51
N GLN A 124 -7.18 -14.36 -0.26
CA GLN A 124 -6.41 -14.17 0.97
C GLN A 124 -5.57 -12.89 0.96
N GLY A 125 -5.56 -12.15 -0.15
CA GLY A 125 -4.69 -10.97 -0.26
C GLY A 125 -5.08 -9.83 0.71
N LYS A 126 -6.32 -9.80 1.23
CA LYS A 126 -6.73 -8.81 2.25
C LYS A 126 -5.88 -8.92 3.52
N MET A 127 -5.69 -10.13 4.04
CA MET A 127 -4.87 -10.37 5.23
C MET A 127 -3.41 -10.03 4.95
N MET A 128 -2.87 -10.46 3.80
CA MET A 128 -1.50 -10.15 3.40
C MET A 128 -1.24 -8.63 3.33
N PHE A 129 -2.14 -7.83 2.75
CA PHE A 129 -1.95 -6.38 2.69
C PHE A 129 -2.01 -5.72 4.07
N LYS A 130 -2.81 -6.26 5.00
CA LYS A 130 -2.86 -5.80 6.39
C LYS A 130 -1.55 -6.08 7.13
N ASP A 131 -1.00 -7.28 6.96
CA ASP A 131 0.27 -7.67 7.60
C ASP A 131 1.43 -6.81 7.08
N ILE A 132 1.54 -6.65 5.76
CA ILE A 132 2.53 -5.76 5.12
C ILE A 132 2.38 -4.32 5.58
N ARG A 133 1.13 -3.84 5.75
CA ARG A 133 0.88 -2.49 6.27
C ARG A 133 1.42 -2.35 7.69
N GLY A 134 1.19 -3.33 8.57
CA GLY A 134 1.76 -3.33 9.93
C GLY A 134 3.29 -3.26 9.91
N GLU A 135 3.95 -4.07 9.07
CA GLU A 135 5.42 -3.99 8.92
C GLU A 135 5.89 -2.64 8.36
N ALA A 136 5.14 -2.03 7.43
CA ALA A 136 5.46 -0.72 6.88
C ALA A 136 5.32 0.39 7.94
N GLU A 137 4.28 0.35 8.78
CA GLU A 137 4.06 1.28 9.88
C GLU A 137 5.19 1.21 10.93
N GLU A 138 5.67 0.01 11.27
CA GLU A 138 6.82 -0.16 12.16
C GLU A 138 8.10 0.46 11.57
N GLN A 139 8.31 0.30 10.27
CA GLN A 139 9.45 0.92 9.59
C GLN A 139 9.32 2.43 9.48
N ILE A 140 8.12 2.95 9.29
CA ILE A 140 7.83 4.39 9.35
C ILE A 140 8.20 4.94 10.73
N TYR A 141 7.80 4.27 11.80
CA TYR A 141 8.13 4.69 13.16
C TYR A 141 9.64 4.68 13.42
N THR A 142 10.32 3.63 12.95
CA THR A 142 11.79 3.52 13.08
C THR A 142 12.50 4.60 12.27
N ALA A 143 12.10 4.82 11.02
CA ALA A 143 12.67 5.85 10.16
C ALA A 143 12.44 7.27 10.70
N LEU A 144 11.25 7.54 11.26
CA LEU A 144 10.94 8.81 11.90
C LEU A 144 11.85 9.03 13.12
N ARG A 145 12.03 8.00 13.96
CA ARG A 145 12.90 8.08 15.13
C ARG A 145 14.36 8.38 14.75
N LEU A 146 14.91 7.63 13.78
CA LEU A 146 16.26 7.87 13.29
C LEU A 146 16.42 9.31 12.76
N LYS A 147 15.41 9.83 12.06
CA LYS A 147 15.42 11.22 11.59
C LYS A 147 15.37 12.23 12.74
N LEU A 148 14.59 11.96 13.80
CA LEU A 148 14.59 12.81 15.00
C LEU A 148 15.97 12.82 15.66
N ASP A 149 16.60 11.65 15.81
CA ASP A 149 17.92 11.53 16.40
C ASP A 149 18.97 12.31 15.59
N GLU A 150 18.95 12.22 14.25
CA GLU A 150 19.81 13.02 13.36
C GLU A 150 19.65 14.53 13.59
N PHE A 151 18.42 15.03 13.79
CA PHE A 151 18.18 16.45 14.09
C PHE A 151 18.71 16.84 15.47
N LEU A 152 18.56 15.97 16.47
CA LEU A 152 19.03 16.21 17.83
C LEU A 152 20.56 16.21 17.93
N GLU A 153 21.25 15.42 17.10
CA GLU A 153 22.71 15.43 17.01
C GLU A 153 23.27 16.79 16.53
N LEU A 154 22.46 17.61 15.85
CA LEU A 154 22.84 18.97 15.44
C LEU A 154 22.79 19.99 16.61
N ALA A 155 22.31 19.56 17.78
CA ALA A 155 22.19 20.45 18.92
C ALA A 155 23.57 20.92 19.40
N SER A 156 23.84 22.21 19.22
CA SER A 156 25.06 22.90 19.66
C SER A 156 24.71 23.92 20.73
N TYR A 157 24.62 23.45 21.97
CA TYR A 157 24.36 24.31 23.12
C TYR A 157 25.66 24.96 23.59
N ASP A 158 25.67 26.29 23.64
CA ASP A 158 26.69 27.03 24.37
C ASP A 158 26.27 27.16 25.84
N TRP A 159 26.76 26.22 26.65
CA TRP A 159 26.46 26.13 28.08
C TRP A 159 27.02 27.30 28.90
N MET A 160 27.87 28.14 28.30
CA MET A 160 28.55 29.26 28.95
C MET A 160 27.96 30.63 28.53
N LEU A 161 26.79 30.63 27.87
CA LEU A 161 26.10 31.86 27.46
C LEU A 161 25.78 32.76 28.66
N ALA A 162 26.39 33.94 28.68
CA ALA A 162 26.17 34.94 29.72
C ALA A 162 24.76 35.56 29.66
N GLU A 163 24.17 35.66 28.47
CA GLU A 163 22.81 36.17 28.24
C GLU A 163 22.09 35.33 27.17
N VAL A 164 20.76 35.22 27.28
CA VAL A 164 19.94 34.44 26.35
C VAL A 164 19.81 35.20 25.02
N LYS A 165 20.11 34.54 23.89
CA LYS A 165 20.01 35.17 22.55
C LYS A 165 18.57 35.49 22.09
N GLY A 166 17.55 35.02 22.81
CA GLY A 166 16.15 35.35 22.55
C GLY A 166 15.52 34.72 21.30
N HIS A 167 16.18 33.75 20.65
CA HIS A 167 15.64 33.03 19.49
C HIS A 167 15.73 31.51 19.68
N SER A 168 14.86 30.77 18.99
CA SER A 168 14.92 29.30 18.93
C SER A 168 16.23 28.82 18.28
N SER A 169 16.69 27.63 18.65
CA SER A 169 17.78 26.95 17.93
C SER A 169 17.33 26.61 16.50
N SER A 170 18.21 26.79 15.51
CA SER A 170 17.89 26.55 14.09
C SER A 170 17.40 25.12 13.85
N TYR A 171 18.10 24.12 14.42
CA TYR A 171 17.73 22.72 14.26
C TYR A 171 16.32 22.40 14.80
N VAL A 172 15.85 23.09 15.86
CA VAL A 172 14.49 22.91 16.41
C VAL A 172 13.45 23.46 15.44
N THR A 173 13.74 24.58 14.79
CA THR A 173 12.85 25.17 13.78
C THR A 173 12.74 24.26 12.56
N ASP A 174 13.87 23.72 12.10
CA ASP A 174 13.91 22.77 10.98
C ASP A 174 13.21 21.45 11.33
N LEU A 175 13.37 20.97 12.56
CA LEU A 175 12.68 19.79 13.08
C LEU A 175 11.16 19.97 13.08
N ILE A 176 10.66 21.13 13.56
CA ILE A 176 9.23 21.45 13.56
C ILE A 176 8.70 21.52 12.13
N ALA A 177 9.44 22.14 11.20
CA ALA A 177 9.07 22.20 9.80
C ALA A 177 9.00 20.80 9.16
N PHE A 178 10.00 19.96 9.44
CA PHE A 178 10.05 18.56 8.99
C PHE A 178 8.86 17.75 9.52
N LEU A 179 8.59 17.81 10.83
CA LEU A 179 7.47 17.09 11.43
C LEU A 179 6.13 17.59 10.92
N SER A 180 5.95 18.90 10.77
CA SER A 180 4.73 19.48 10.22
C SER A 180 4.47 19.01 8.79
N SER A 181 5.52 19.01 7.94
CA SER A 181 5.42 18.50 6.57
C SER A 181 5.15 17.00 6.54
N THR A 182 5.78 16.23 7.43
CA THR A 182 5.62 14.78 7.47
C THR A 182 4.22 14.41 7.96
N PHE A 183 3.72 15.03 9.04
CA PHE A 183 2.37 14.80 9.55
C PHE A 183 1.26 15.27 8.60
N THR A 184 1.52 16.31 7.81
CA THR A 184 0.62 16.67 6.71
C THR A 184 0.56 15.59 5.62
N ALA A 185 1.61 14.78 5.44
CA ALA A 185 1.54 13.61 4.57
C ALA A 185 0.77 12.45 5.23
N PHE A 186 0.83 12.33 6.57
CA PHE A 186 0.07 11.36 7.36
C PHE A 186 -1.42 11.63 7.42
N THR A 187 -1.93 12.84 7.18
CA THR A 187 -3.38 13.11 7.22
C THR A 187 -4.20 12.33 6.17
N ASN A 188 -3.52 11.64 5.24
CA ASN A 188 -4.14 10.71 4.28
C ASN A 188 -4.12 9.24 4.76
N LEU A 189 -3.53 8.94 5.92
CA LEU A 189 -3.63 7.66 6.61
C LEU A 189 -4.82 7.73 7.60
N PRO A 190 -5.61 6.64 7.73
CA PRO A 190 -6.79 6.58 8.59
C PRO A 190 -6.44 6.53 10.08
#